data_AF-A0A4Q9MCC1-F1
#
_entry.id   AF-A0A4Q9MCC1-F1
#
_cell.length_a   1.000
_cell.length_b   1.000
_cell.length_c   1.000
_cell.angle_alpha   90.00
_cell.angle_beta   90.00
_cell.angle_gamma   90.00
#
_symmetry.space_group_name_H-M   'P 1'
#
loop_
_entity.id
_entity.type
_entity.pdbx_description
1 polymer ?
#
loop_
_entity_poly.entity_id
_entity_poly.type
_entity_poly.pdbx_seq_one_letter_code
_entity_poly.pdbx_strand_id
1 'polypeptide(L)'
;MNPREKLKLPSGSNISARSYRAVDIVHPVCDRPLFSLPAFSESIPPANTVYGVDRQLVLDACRIITNYTSEDQADYHALDRAGQQSASTENALLEPGRYYYILSPSDTTTNYRIVADFRAWDFPERVLPHWSWPRDNEETVELQVRYANVSSTAVSDVVKWDDGHCLITHYLNGASFSSCETAHLVPQDQKNWLAANGMNVITLRRDVRYCLEGHVFVFCPVDHHTFLTYVLREGVPDYAELLHRRPVTFPRRVPAEFIYARFAYTVISLLQSSPYFDDFPIPDAVKLAEKTRASGQKRNMPSRKQKEPKLDTVDEGDNKTSTSSKSTQSESEEDVAARNERWKAQFATWFPTLAKLEEVEHPPETSWVGLHPETPHALRLMWGYIQKNPLVWQTSTTPADATRPDDEGYLAKMLSR
;
A
#
# COMPACT_ATOMS: atom_id res chain seq x y z
N MET A 1 26.66 -32.62 2.55
CA MET A 1 26.11 -31.73 3.58
C MET A 1 24.76 -32.29 4.00
N ASN A 2 24.52 -32.48 5.30
CA ASN A 2 23.22 -32.94 5.77
C ASN A 2 22.16 -31.91 5.35
N PRO A 3 21.01 -32.34 4.79
CA PRO A 3 19.91 -31.44 4.51
C PRO A 3 19.53 -30.74 5.82
N ARG A 4 19.46 -29.41 5.78
CA ARG A 4 18.90 -28.63 6.90
C ARG A 4 17.46 -29.08 7.10
N GLU A 5 17.02 -29.13 8.36
CA GLU A 5 15.62 -29.38 8.68
C GLU A 5 14.73 -28.47 7.83
N LYS A 6 13.64 -29.04 7.30
CA LYS A 6 12.57 -28.28 6.67
C LYS A 6 12.30 -27.06 7.55
N LEU A 7 12.24 -25.88 6.95
CA LEU A 7 11.63 -24.71 7.59
C LEU A 7 10.30 -25.21 8.13
N LYS A 8 10.18 -25.27 9.46
CA LYS A 8 8.90 -25.50 10.09
C LYS A 8 8.01 -24.42 9.50
N LEU A 9 6.90 -24.80 8.88
CA LEU A 9 5.80 -23.85 8.69
C LEU A 9 5.68 -23.08 10.00
N PRO A 10 5.54 -21.73 9.96
CA PRO A 10 5.30 -20.97 11.17
C PRO A 10 4.26 -21.75 11.95
N SER A 11 4.65 -22.23 13.13
CA SER A 11 3.85 -23.17 13.91
C SER A 11 2.49 -22.54 14.04
N GLY A 12 1.51 -23.08 13.30
CA GLY A 12 0.32 -22.34 12.84
C GLY A 12 -0.11 -21.32 13.87
N SER A 13 0.27 -20.06 13.67
CA SER A 13 -0.21 -19.03 14.56
C SER A 13 -1.68 -18.93 14.19
N ASN A 14 -2.54 -19.48 15.06
CA ASN A 14 -3.94 -19.79 14.76
C ASN A 14 -4.80 -18.53 14.60
N ILE A 15 -4.27 -17.42 14.07
CA ILE A 15 -5.04 -16.20 13.81
C ILE A 15 -6.08 -16.48 12.70
N SER A 16 -5.76 -17.37 11.75
CA SER A 16 -6.60 -17.61 10.55
C SER A 16 -7.90 -18.40 10.77
N ALA A 17 -8.10 -19.01 11.95
CA ALA A 17 -9.34 -19.74 12.30
C ALA A 17 -10.04 -19.20 13.57
N ARG A 18 -9.54 -18.12 14.17
CA ARG A 18 -10.09 -17.57 15.42
C ARG A 18 -11.19 -16.55 15.11
N SER A 19 -12.38 -16.78 15.67
CA SER A 19 -13.35 -15.71 15.90
C SER A 19 -12.70 -14.72 16.88
N TYR A 20 -12.00 -13.72 16.36
CA TYR A 20 -11.47 -12.64 17.18
C TYR A 20 -12.67 -11.86 17.72
N ARG A 21 -12.59 -11.48 18.99
CA ARG A 21 -13.59 -10.59 19.59
C ARG A 21 -13.21 -9.14 19.26
N ALA A 22 -14.19 -8.26 19.24
CA ALA A 22 -13.99 -6.85 18.92
C ALA A 22 -14.07 -5.97 20.17
N VAL A 23 -13.40 -4.83 20.11
CA VAL A 23 -13.65 -3.66 20.96
C VAL A 23 -14.62 -2.77 20.19
N ASP A 24 -15.86 -2.69 20.69
CA ASP A 24 -16.92 -1.88 20.10
C ASP A 24 -16.98 -0.53 20.81
N ILE A 25 -16.75 0.54 20.04
CA ILE A 25 -16.92 1.91 20.55
C ILE A 25 -18.29 2.40 20.15
N VAL A 26 -19.06 2.88 21.12
CA VAL A 26 -20.48 3.20 20.99
C VAL A 26 -20.73 4.66 21.35
N HIS A 27 -21.60 5.29 20.58
CA HIS A 27 -22.10 6.63 20.89
C HIS A 27 -23.08 6.57 22.08
N PRO A 28 -22.88 7.33 23.17
CA PRO A 28 -23.72 7.28 24.37
C PRO A 28 -25.18 7.66 24.09
N VAL A 29 -25.47 8.72 23.33
CA VAL A 29 -26.86 9.12 23.04
C VAL A 29 -27.59 8.19 22.05
N CYS A 30 -26.95 7.79 20.96
CA CYS A 30 -27.61 6.95 19.95
C CYS A 30 -27.65 5.47 20.32
N ASP A 31 -26.78 5.01 21.25
CA ASP A 31 -26.52 3.58 21.52
C ASP A 31 -26.24 2.79 20.23
N ARG A 32 -25.45 3.41 19.34
CA ARG A 32 -25.01 2.82 18.08
C ARG A 32 -23.49 2.75 18.04
N PRO A 33 -22.91 1.65 17.52
CA PRO A 33 -21.47 1.55 17.33
C PRO A 33 -20.98 2.63 16.36
N LEU A 34 -19.95 3.36 16.77
CA LEU A 34 -19.19 4.27 15.92
C LEU A 34 -18.29 3.44 15.02
N PHE A 35 -17.50 2.53 15.61
CA PHE A 35 -16.66 1.58 14.91
C PHE A 35 -16.32 0.40 15.83
N SER A 36 -15.83 -0.68 15.23
CA SER A 36 -15.42 -1.90 15.92
C SER A 36 -13.98 -2.23 15.52
N LEU A 37 -13.13 -2.54 16.49
CA LEU A 37 -11.73 -2.88 16.26
C LEU A 37 -11.46 -4.34 16.65
N PRO A 38 -10.89 -5.16 15.75
CA PRO A 38 -10.58 -6.55 16.05
C PRO A 38 -9.45 -6.66 17.07
N ALA A 39 -9.68 -7.39 18.17
CA ALA A 39 -8.66 -7.70 19.16
C ALA A 39 -7.89 -8.95 18.74
N PHE A 40 -6.92 -8.78 17.83
CA PHE A 40 -6.03 -9.87 17.44
C PHE A 40 -5.14 -10.29 18.61
N SER A 41 -5.06 -11.59 18.87
CA SER A 41 -4.18 -12.17 19.87
C SER A 41 -3.19 -13.13 19.22
N GLU A 42 -1.90 -12.98 19.54
CA GLU A 42 -0.81 -13.84 19.04
C GLU A 42 -1.04 -15.31 19.43
N SER A 43 -1.66 -15.59 20.58
CA SER A 43 -2.00 -16.92 21.08
C SER A 43 -3.46 -17.00 21.54
N ILE A 44 -4.02 -18.21 21.75
CA ILE A 44 -5.26 -18.32 22.54
C ILE A 44 -4.83 -17.90 23.94
N PRO A 45 -5.29 -16.75 24.43
CA PRO A 45 -4.90 -16.34 25.76
C PRO A 45 -5.42 -17.41 26.73
N PRO A 46 -4.61 -17.90 27.70
CA PRO A 46 -5.18 -18.56 28.86
C PRO A 46 -6.29 -17.67 29.44
N ALA A 47 -7.27 -18.26 30.14
CA ALA A 47 -8.47 -17.55 30.59
C ALA A 47 -8.21 -16.24 31.39
N ASN A 48 -6.98 -16.02 31.86
CA ASN A 48 -6.55 -14.87 32.65
C ASN A 48 -5.54 -13.95 31.94
N THR A 49 -5.29 -14.12 30.63
CA THR A 49 -4.39 -13.22 29.89
C THR A 49 -5.19 -12.09 29.25
N VAL A 50 -4.86 -10.85 29.65
CA VAL A 50 -5.40 -9.64 29.06
C VAL A 50 -4.96 -9.57 27.59
N TYR A 51 -5.93 -9.57 26.68
CA TYR A 51 -5.73 -9.32 25.25
C TYR A 51 -6.74 -8.26 24.82
N GLY A 52 -6.40 -7.48 23.80
CA GLY A 52 -7.20 -6.31 23.48
C GLY A 52 -6.56 -5.41 22.44
N VAL A 53 -7.14 -4.24 22.28
CA VAL A 53 -6.62 -3.17 21.43
C VAL A 53 -5.93 -2.13 22.30
N ASP A 54 -4.85 -1.54 21.81
CA ASP A 54 -4.15 -0.48 22.53
C ASP A 54 -5.11 0.69 22.84
N ARG A 55 -5.22 1.05 24.13
CA ARG A 55 -6.18 2.04 24.61
C ARG A 55 -5.90 3.43 24.05
N GLN A 56 -4.63 3.80 23.90
CA GLN A 56 -4.24 5.10 23.36
C GLN A 56 -4.64 5.19 21.88
N LEU A 57 -4.43 4.11 21.11
CA LEU A 57 -4.89 4.01 19.73
C LEU A 57 -6.41 4.19 19.62
N VAL A 58 -7.18 3.55 20.51
CA VAL A 58 -8.65 3.69 20.50
C VAL A 58 -9.06 5.13 20.84
N LEU A 59 -8.46 5.75 21.87
CA LEU A 59 -8.75 7.13 22.24
C LEU A 59 -8.40 8.11 21.12
N ASP A 60 -7.25 7.96 20.48
CA ASP A 60 -6.85 8.83 19.38
C ASP A 60 -7.80 8.69 18.19
N ALA A 61 -8.28 7.46 17.90
CA ALA A 61 -9.29 7.23 16.88
C ALA A 61 -10.62 7.91 17.23
N CYS A 62 -11.06 7.82 18.49
CA CYS A 62 -12.25 8.51 18.96
C CYS A 62 -12.14 10.04 18.81
N ARG A 63 -10.99 10.63 19.17
CA ARG A 63 -10.73 12.07 19.04
C ARG A 63 -10.75 12.55 17.60
N ILE A 64 -10.24 11.74 16.66
CA ILE A 64 -10.33 12.04 15.22
C ILE A 64 -11.79 12.14 14.78
N ILE A 65 -12.61 11.14 15.13
CA ILE A 65 -13.99 11.11 14.64
C ILE A 65 -14.90 12.14 15.29
N THR A 66 -14.44 12.85 16.32
CA THR A 66 -15.20 13.92 16.99
C THR A 66 -14.60 15.31 16.81
N ASN A 67 -13.51 15.46 16.02
CA ASN A 67 -12.69 16.67 15.97
C ASN A 67 -12.29 17.17 17.37
N TYR A 68 -12.10 16.24 18.31
CA TYR A 68 -11.84 16.59 19.69
C TYR A 68 -10.36 16.90 19.90
N THR A 69 -10.07 18.13 20.32
CA THR A 69 -8.69 18.62 20.36
C THR A 69 -7.93 18.11 21.58
N SER A 70 -6.61 18.08 21.46
CA SER A 70 -5.70 17.64 22.53
C SER A 70 -5.61 18.60 23.73
N GLU A 71 -6.24 19.76 23.69
CA GLU A 71 -6.28 20.69 24.84
C GLU A 71 -7.37 20.30 25.84
N ASP A 72 -8.42 19.62 25.36
CA ASP A 72 -9.64 19.34 26.11
C ASP A 72 -9.68 17.92 26.71
N GLN A 73 -8.53 17.24 26.95
CA GLN A 73 -8.34 15.79 27.24
C GLN A 73 -9.06 15.16 28.46
N ALA A 74 -10.28 15.54 28.74
CA ALA A 74 -11.16 14.93 29.73
C ALA A 74 -12.04 13.82 29.11
N ASP A 75 -11.81 13.44 27.85
CA ASP A 75 -12.52 12.35 27.18
C ASP A 75 -12.06 10.97 27.68
N TYR A 76 -13.00 10.02 27.76
CA TYR A 76 -12.72 8.68 28.28
C TYR A 76 -13.70 7.63 27.73
N HIS A 77 -13.35 6.37 27.96
CA HIS A 77 -14.22 5.24 27.69
C HIS A 77 -14.95 4.81 28.97
N ALA A 78 -16.25 4.56 28.87
CA ALA A 78 -17.09 4.06 29.97
C ALA A 78 -17.71 2.70 29.62
N LEU A 79 -18.00 1.90 30.63
CA LEU A 79 -18.73 0.63 30.52
C LEU A 79 -20.25 0.83 30.53
N ASP A 80 -20.70 2.01 30.97
CA ASP A 80 -22.10 2.40 30.94
C ASP A 80 -22.32 3.67 30.09
N ARG A 81 -23.58 3.84 29.68
CA ARG A 81 -24.02 4.95 28.84
C ARG A 81 -23.97 6.30 29.57
N ALA A 82 -24.04 6.29 30.90
CA ALA A 82 -24.10 7.49 31.73
C ALA A 82 -22.71 8.07 32.05
N GLY A 83 -21.62 7.37 31.67
CA GLY A 83 -20.25 7.74 32.00
C GLY A 83 -19.87 7.53 33.47
N GLN A 84 -20.68 6.80 34.26
CA GLN A 84 -20.44 6.65 35.70
C GLN A 84 -19.40 5.56 36.00
N GLN A 85 -19.34 4.53 35.17
CA GLN A 85 -18.37 3.44 35.25
C GLN A 85 -17.29 3.62 34.19
N SER A 86 -16.25 4.39 34.51
CA SER A 86 -15.08 4.52 33.63
C SER A 86 -14.39 3.17 33.42
N ALA A 87 -13.97 2.91 32.18
CA ALA A 87 -13.10 1.78 31.88
C ALA A 87 -11.78 1.92 32.66
N SER A 88 -11.26 0.81 33.19
CA SER A 88 -10.02 0.81 33.96
C SER A 88 -8.88 1.43 33.16
N THR A 89 -8.10 2.28 33.83
CA THR A 89 -6.92 2.94 33.24
C THR A 89 -5.62 2.23 33.57
N GLU A 90 -5.67 1.19 34.40
CA GLU A 90 -4.51 0.43 34.87
C GLU A 90 -3.90 -0.44 33.76
N ASN A 91 -4.73 -0.89 32.80
CA ASN A 91 -4.31 -1.71 31.67
C ASN A 91 -4.13 -0.85 30.41
N ALA A 92 -3.00 -1.05 29.72
CA ALA A 92 -2.74 -0.40 28.43
C ALA A 92 -3.64 -0.89 27.30
N LEU A 93 -4.24 -2.08 27.44
CA LEU A 93 -5.13 -2.69 26.45
C LEU A 93 -6.59 -2.59 26.90
N LEU A 94 -7.47 -2.27 25.96
CA LEU A 94 -8.91 -2.43 26.10
C LEU A 94 -9.31 -3.85 25.70
N GLU A 95 -9.87 -4.58 26.64
CA GLU A 95 -10.37 -5.94 26.41
C GLU A 95 -11.59 -5.93 25.48
N PRO A 96 -11.84 -7.01 24.72
CA PRO A 96 -12.99 -7.08 23.85
C PRO A 96 -14.31 -6.90 24.61
N GLY A 97 -15.13 -5.98 24.14
CA GLY A 97 -16.34 -5.57 24.81
C GLY A 97 -16.90 -4.28 24.24
N ARG A 98 -18.00 -3.82 24.84
CA ARG A 98 -18.68 -2.59 24.46
C ARG A 98 -18.23 -1.45 25.38
N TYR A 99 -17.81 -0.35 24.79
CA TYR A 99 -17.40 0.85 25.50
C TYR A 99 -18.11 2.08 24.92
N TYR A 100 -18.59 2.96 25.79
CA TYR A 100 -19.16 4.24 25.40
C TYR A 100 -18.06 5.30 25.40
N TYR A 101 -17.97 6.08 24.32
CA TYR A 101 -17.04 7.20 24.27
C TYR A 101 -17.71 8.46 24.84
N ILE A 102 -17.15 9.00 25.91
CA ILE A 102 -17.69 10.15 26.63
C ILE A 102 -16.79 11.36 26.41
N LEU A 103 -17.36 12.43 25.85
CA LEU A 103 -16.72 13.75 25.76
C LEU A 103 -17.02 14.53 27.03
N SER A 104 -16.01 15.00 27.77
CA SER A 104 -16.18 15.83 28.96
C SER A 104 -15.65 17.24 28.67
N PRO A 105 -16.38 18.33 28.95
CA PRO A 105 -17.50 18.42 29.89
C PRO A 105 -18.88 18.27 29.24
N SER A 106 -18.98 17.67 28.04
CA SER A 106 -20.29 17.51 27.40
C SER A 106 -21.19 16.62 28.27
N ASP A 107 -22.43 17.09 28.50
CA ASP A 107 -23.44 16.24 29.10
C ASP A 107 -23.65 15.01 28.22
N THR A 108 -23.72 13.82 28.83
CA THR A 108 -23.94 12.52 28.16
C THR A 108 -25.28 12.44 27.43
N THR A 109 -26.08 13.51 27.48
CA THR A 109 -27.35 13.71 26.80
C THR A 109 -27.22 14.39 25.44
N THR A 110 -26.10 15.06 25.14
CA THR A 110 -25.91 15.76 23.86
C THR A 110 -25.42 14.79 22.79
N ASN A 111 -26.13 14.74 21.65
CA ASN A 111 -25.68 14.00 20.48
C ASN A 111 -24.50 14.75 19.87
N TYR A 112 -23.27 14.31 20.15
CA TYR A 112 -22.09 14.99 19.63
C TYR A 112 -21.89 14.62 18.16
N ARG A 113 -21.27 15.55 17.43
CA ARG A 113 -21.08 15.37 16.00
C ARG A 113 -19.96 14.38 15.70
N ILE A 114 -20.10 13.70 14.56
CA ILE A 114 -19.15 12.72 14.04
C ILE A 114 -18.59 13.19 12.70
N VAL A 115 -17.30 12.99 12.50
CA VAL A 115 -16.58 13.27 11.27
C VAL A 115 -16.72 12.07 10.33
N ALA A 116 -17.82 12.01 9.58
CA ALA A 116 -18.10 10.93 8.63
C ALA A 116 -17.31 11.04 7.30
N ASP A 117 -16.70 12.21 7.03
CA ASP A 117 -15.95 12.48 5.81
C ASP A 117 -14.62 13.14 6.17
N PHE A 118 -13.52 12.65 5.58
CA PHE A 118 -12.18 13.21 5.83
C PHE A 118 -12.07 14.71 5.51
N ARG A 119 -12.90 15.23 4.61
CA ARG A 119 -12.94 16.65 4.25
C ARG A 119 -13.60 17.53 5.33
N ALA A 120 -14.35 16.93 6.26
CA ALA A 120 -14.92 17.58 7.42
C ALA A 120 -14.02 17.44 8.67
N TRP A 121 -12.92 16.69 8.56
CA TRP A 121 -11.94 16.56 9.63
C TRP A 121 -11.06 17.80 9.70
N ASP A 122 -10.89 18.32 10.91
CA ASP A 122 -10.01 19.45 11.17
C ASP A 122 -8.64 18.92 11.59
N PHE A 123 -7.62 19.20 10.80
CA PHE A 123 -6.24 18.88 11.18
C PHE A 123 -5.86 19.76 12.38
N PRO A 124 -5.40 19.17 13.51
CA PRO A 124 -5.12 19.96 14.70
C PRO A 124 -3.92 20.88 14.47
N GLU A 125 -3.92 22.06 15.10
CA GLU A 125 -2.79 22.99 15.01
C GLU A 125 -1.46 22.35 15.44
N ARG A 126 -1.54 21.41 16.40
CA ARG A 126 -0.42 20.59 16.85
C ARG A 126 -0.91 19.15 16.98
N VAL A 127 -0.15 18.22 16.40
CA VAL A 127 -0.39 16.80 16.65
C VAL A 127 -0.13 16.47 18.12
N LEU A 128 -0.80 15.43 18.61
CA LEU A 128 -0.67 14.96 19.98
C LEU A 128 0.82 14.71 20.34
N PRO A 129 1.26 15.00 21.59
CA PRO A 129 2.68 14.91 21.95
C PRO A 129 3.32 13.56 21.63
N HIS A 130 2.62 12.45 21.80
CA HIS A 130 3.12 11.11 21.49
C HIS A 130 3.14 10.77 19.99
N TRP A 131 2.44 11.55 19.17
CA TRP A 131 2.56 11.51 17.72
C TRP A 131 3.67 12.41 17.21
N SER A 132 4.02 13.46 17.96
CA SER A 132 5.10 14.37 17.62
C SER A 132 6.45 13.79 17.99
N TRP A 133 7.47 14.05 17.17
CA TRP A 133 8.86 13.90 17.58
C TRP A 133 9.65 15.14 17.17
N PRO A 134 10.66 15.52 17.98
CA PRO A 134 11.50 16.64 17.64
C PRO A 134 12.25 16.34 16.35
N ARG A 135 12.10 17.21 15.36
CA ARG A 135 12.98 17.24 14.19
C ARG A 135 14.01 18.33 14.44
N ASP A 136 15.26 18.02 14.16
CA ASP A 136 16.31 19.02 14.20
C ASP A 136 16.14 20.04 13.05
N ASN A 137 16.49 21.30 13.31
CA ASN A 137 16.37 22.36 12.32
C ASN A 137 17.36 22.15 11.17
N GLU A 138 18.58 21.69 11.45
CA GLU A 138 19.58 21.40 10.40
C GLU A 138 19.10 20.25 9.51
N GLU A 139 18.56 19.18 10.12
CA GLU A 139 17.94 18.06 9.40
C GLU A 139 16.78 18.51 8.52
N THR A 140 15.92 19.40 9.02
CA THR A 140 14.79 19.95 8.25
C THR A 140 15.28 20.69 7.01
N VAL A 141 16.31 21.52 7.16
CA VAL A 141 16.92 22.26 6.05
C VAL A 141 17.58 21.30 5.05
N GLU A 142 18.30 20.29 5.52
CA GLU A 142 18.95 19.31 4.66
C GLU A 142 17.93 18.54 3.80
N LEU A 143 16.86 18.05 4.43
CA LEU A 143 15.78 17.35 3.74
C LEU A 143 15.09 18.27 2.73
N GLN A 144 14.83 19.52 3.10
CA GLN A 144 14.20 20.49 2.20
C GLN A 144 15.09 20.74 0.97
N VAL A 145 16.40 20.89 1.14
CA VAL A 145 17.36 21.06 0.03
C VAL A 145 17.41 19.80 -0.85
N ARG A 146 17.47 18.61 -0.23
CA ARG A 146 17.57 17.33 -0.94
C ARG A 146 16.35 17.08 -1.85
N TYR A 147 15.15 17.39 -1.37
CA TYR A 147 13.91 17.12 -2.09
C TYR A 147 13.33 18.32 -2.85
N ALA A 148 13.92 19.52 -2.75
CA ALA A 148 13.39 20.76 -3.34
C ALA A 148 13.10 20.67 -4.85
N ASN A 149 13.98 19.96 -5.57
CA ASN A 149 13.96 19.88 -7.03
C ASN A 149 13.45 18.54 -7.57
N VAL A 150 12.87 17.69 -6.70
CA VAL A 150 12.35 16.39 -7.14
C VAL A 150 11.00 16.61 -7.82
N SER A 151 10.99 16.45 -9.15
CA SER A 151 9.76 16.52 -9.94
C SER A 151 8.78 15.42 -9.54
N SER A 152 7.47 15.67 -9.69
CA SER A 152 6.43 14.68 -9.37
C SER A 152 6.59 13.35 -10.13
N THR A 153 7.19 13.39 -11.32
CA THR A 153 7.49 12.20 -12.13
C THR A 153 8.70 11.42 -11.63
N ALA A 154 9.63 12.06 -10.93
CA ALA A 154 10.84 11.43 -10.38
C ALA A 154 10.69 11.02 -8.89
N VAL A 155 9.67 11.52 -8.19
CA VAL A 155 9.42 11.21 -6.77
C VAL A 155 9.41 9.71 -6.50
N SER A 156 8.82 8.90 -7.38
CA SER A 156 8.72 7.45 -7.16
C SER A 156 10.09 6.80 -7.12
N ASP A 157 10.96 7.10 -8.08
CA ASP A 157 12.28 6.50 -8.20
C ASP A 157 13.22 6.96 -7.07
N VAL A 158 13.20 8.25 -6.74
CA VAL A 158 14.02 8.81 -5.65
C VAL A 158 13.63 8.17 -4.31
N VAL A 159 12.33 8.08 -4.00
CA VAL A 159 11.86 7.50 -2.74
C VAL A 159 12.19 6.02 -2.65
N LYS A 160 11.99 5.28 -3.74
CA LYS A 160 12.33 3.85 -3.84
C LYS A 160 13.82 3.60 -3.64
N TRP A 161 14.66 4.46 -4.20
CA TRP A 161 16.11 4.39 -4.05
C TRP A 161 16.53 4.69 -2.61
N ASP A 162 16.01 5.77 -2.03
CA ASP A 162 16.32 6.19 -0.66
C ASP A 162 15.85 5.18 0.39
N ASP A 163 14.67 4.58 0.20
CA ASP A 163 14.15 3.56 1.12
C ASP A 163 14.87 2.21 0.97
N GLY A 164 15.25 1.82 -0.25
CA GLY A 164 15.93 0.55 -0.55
C GLY A 164 15.09 -0.73 -0.33
N HIS A 165 14.00 -0.66 0.43
CA HIS A 165 13.12 -1.79 0.73
C HIS A 165 11.69 -1.34 1.07
N CYS A 166 10.76 -2.30 1.08
CA CYS A 166 9.44 -2.13 1.69
C CYS A 166 9.59 -1.72 3.16
N LEU A 167 8.88 -0.68 3.57
CA LEU A 167 8.92 -0.13 4.93
C LEU A 167 8.49 -1.14 6.01
N ILE A 168 7.54 -2.03 5.70
CA ILE A 168 6.96 -2.96 6.70
C ILE A 168 7.60 -4.34 6.62
N THR A 169 7.74 -4.90 5.42
CA THR A 169 8.20 -6.28 5.25
C THR A 169 9.71 -6.40 5.02
N HIS A 170 10.43 -5.26 4.92
CA HIS A 170 11.85 -5.20 4.56
C HIS A 170 12.22 -5.92 3.25
N TYR A 171 11.23 -6.16 2.40
CA TYR A 171 11.45 -6.80 1.11
C TYR A 171 12.24 -5.84 0.22
N LEU A 172 13.39 -6.28 -0.29
CA LEU A 172 14.32 -5.43 -1.03
C LEU A 172 13.71 -4.91 -2.33
N ASN A 173 13.99 -3.65 -2.62
CA ASN A 173 13.67 -3.01 -3.87
C ASN A 173 14.70 -3.42 -4.94
N GLY A 174 14.46 -4.53 -5.66
CA GLY A 174 15.36 -5.03 -6.70
C GLY A 174 15.29 -4.25 -8.02
N ALA A 175 16.42 -4.11 -8.70
CA ALA A 175 16.63 -3.17 -9.82
C ALA A 175 15.85 -3.44 -11.13
N SER A 176 15.08 -4.52 -11.25
CA SER A 176 14.42 -4.84 -12.54
C SER A 176 12.96 -5.33 -12.47
N PHE A 177 12.51 -5.82 -11.31
CA PHE A 177 11.12 -6.21 -11.06
C PHE A 177 10.79 -5.98 -9.59
N SER A 178 10.86 -4.73 -9.17
CA SER A 178 10.55 -4.41 -7.78
C SER A 178 9.06 -4.63 -7.52
N SER A 179 8.77 -5.61 -6.66
CA SER A 179 7.46 -5.75 -6.03
C SER A 179 7.12 -4.58 -5.12
N CYS A 180 8.02 -3.60 -4.96
CA CYS A 180 7.80 -2.40 -4.18
C CYS A 180 7.35 -1.22 -5.05
N GLU A 181 6.33 -0.54 -4.55
CA GLU A 181 5.73 0.65 -5.13
C GLU A 181 5.74 1.78 -4.11
N THR A 182 5.69 3.01 -4.60
CA THR A 182 5.50 4.17 -3.73
C THR A 182 4.04 4.31 -3.37
N ALA A 183 3.76 4.45 -2.08
CA ALA A 183 2.44 4.70 -1.54
C ALA A 183 2.38 6.10 -0.92
N HIS A 184 1.28 6.81 -1.17
CA HIS A 184 0.98 8.07 -0.48
C HIS A 184 0.32 7.76 0.87
N LEU A 185 0.74 8.41 1.95
CA LEU A 185 0.06 8.22 3.23
C LEU A 185 -1.30 8.92 3.16
N VAL A 186 -1.32 10.23 2.91
CA VAL A 186 -2.56 10.97 2.63
C VAL A 186 -2.88 10.97 1.12
N PRO A 187 -4.13 10.75 0.69
CA PRO A 187 -4.50 10.72 -0.73
C PRO A 187 -4.08 11.97 -1.52
N GLN A 188 -3.75 11.76 -2.80
CA GLN A 188 -3.28 12.81 -3.70
C GLN A 188 -4.33 13.89 -4.00
N ASP A 189 -5.61 13.68 -3.75
CA ASP A 189 -6.62 14.72 -3.96
C ASP A 189 -6.45 15.88 -2.95
N GLN A 190 -5.76 15.67 -1.82
CA GLN A 190 -5.43 16.69 -0.81
C GLN A 190 -4.20 17.56 -1.15
N LYS A 191 -3.88 17.78 -2.44
CA LYS A 191 -2.59 18.39 -2.89
C LYS A 191 -2.21 19.72 -2.24
N ASN A 192 -3.17 20.55 -1.82
CA ASN A 192 -2.86 21.88 -1.29
C ASN A 192 -2.15 21.78 0.07
N TRP A 193 -2.63 20.89 0.94
CA TRP A 193 -1.96 20.62 2.22
C TRP A 193 -0.64 19.86 2.00
N LEU A 194 -0.59 18.96 1.00
CA LEU A 194 0.62 18.21 0.64
C LEU A 194 1.76 19.11 0.15
N ALA A 195 1.46 20.07 -0.73
CA ALA A 195 2.46 20.95 -1.33
C ALA A 195 3.19 21.83 -0.30
N ALA A 196 2.55 22.13 0.83
CA ALA A 196 3.10 22.97 1.88
C ALA A 196 3.94 22.20 2.91
N ASN A 197 3.73 20.88 3.08
CA ASN A 197 4.18 20.16 4.28
C ASN A 197 5.24 19.06 4.02
N GLY A 198 5.64 18.82 2.77
CA GLY A 198 6.79 17.95 2.44
C GLY A 198 6.44 16.60 1.81
N MET A 199 7.34 15.63 1.94
CA MET A 199 7.27 14.33 1.24
C MET A 199 6.32 13.34 1.93
N ASN A 200 5.14 13.15 1.35
CA ASN A 200 4.12 12.20 1.79
C ASN A 200 4.19 10.86 1.03
N VAL A 201 5.37 10.26 0.92
CA VAL A 201 5.55 9.05 0.12
C VAL A 201 6.51 8.08 0.78
N ILE A 202 6.08 6.82 0.86
CA ILE A 202 6.86 5.69 1.39
C ILE A 202 6.91 4.54 0.38
N THR A 203 7.91 3.67 0.51
CA THR A 203 8.02 2.46 -0.31
C THR A 203 7.36 1.27 0.40
N LEU A 204 6.42 0.60 -0.28
CA LEU A 204 5.73 -0.59 0.22
C LEU A 204 5.70 -1.69 -0.82
N ARG A 205 5.70 -2.95 -0.39
CA ARG A 205 5.37 -4.09 -1.27
C ARG A 205 3.96 -3.89 -1.82
N ARG A 206 3.71 -4.24 -3.08
CA ARG A 206 2.47 -3.94 -3.81
C ARG A 206 1.21 -4.39 -3.07
N ASP A 207 1.19 -5.60 -2.53
CA ASP A 207 0.10 -6.13 -1.71
C ASP A 207 -0.10 -5.34 -0.41
N VAL A 208 0.98 -4.96 0.27
CA VAL A 208 0.93 -4.15 1.48
C VAL A 208 0.44 -2.72 1.18
N ARG A 209 0.83 -2.17 0.02
CA ARG A 209 0.28 -0.90 -0.48
C ARG A 209 -1.23 -1.02 -0.68
N TYR A 210 -1.73 -2.10 -1.30
CA TYR A 210 -3.17 -2.33 -1.43
C TYR A 210 -3.87 -2.39 -0.08
N CYS A 211 -3.26 -3.03 0.94
CA CYS A 211 -3.80 -3.02 2.30
C CYS A 211 -3.84 -1.61 2.89
N LEU A 212 -2.81 -0.78 2.66
CA LEU A 212 -2.82 0.60 3.09
C LEU A 212 -3.94 1.37 2.38
N GLU A 213 -4.02 1.32 1.06
CA GLU A 213 -5.06 2.02 0.28
C GLU A 213 -6.48 1.56 0.64
N GLY A 214 -6.66 0.27 0.93
CA GLY A 214 -7.91 -0.33 1.40
C GLY A 214 -8.22 -0.10 2.89
N HIS A 215 -7.47 0.76 3.58
CA HIS A 215 -7.72 1.11 4.98
C HIS A 215 -7.66 -0.10 5.93
N VAL A 216 -6.85 -1.11 5.61
CA VAL A 216 -6.75 -2.36 6.37
C VAL A 216 -6.03 -2.16 7.69
N PHE A 217 -5.01 -1.30 7.70
CA PHE A 217 -4.18 -1.06 8.87
C PHE A 217 -3.81 0.42 9.03
N VAL A 218 -3.27 0.72 10.20
CA VAL A 218 -2.72 2.03 10.57
C VAL A 218 -1.33 1.92 11.16
N PHE A 219 -0.65 3.04 11.32
CA PHE A 219 0.59 3.15 12.08
C PHE A 219 0.29 3.83 13.42
N CYS A 220 0.71 3.22 14.52
CA CYS A 220 0.56 3.74 15.88
C CYS A 220 1.93 4.06 16.45
N PRO A 221 2.18 5.25 17.01
CA PRO A 221 3.46 5.57 17.63
C PRO A 221 3.69 4.69 18.86
N VAL A 222 4.94 4.25 19.05
CA VAL A 222 5.40 3.56 20.26
C VAL A 222 6.50 4.37 20.95
N ASP A 223 7.49 4.79 20.18
CA ASP A 223 8.61 5.59 20.65
C ASP A 223 9.07 6.57 19.56
N HIS A 224 10.23 7.18 19.74
CA HIS A 224 10.84 8.10 18.78
C HIS A 224 11.11 7.39 17.43
N HIS A 225 10.31 7.73 16.42
CA HIS A 225 10.34 7.19 15.05
C HIS A 225 9.96 5.72 14.87
N THR A 226 9.67 4.97 15.93
CA THR A 226 9.13 3.61 15.82
C THR A 226 7.63 3.60 15.95
N PHE A 227 7.01 2.92 15.01
CA PHE A 227 5.58 2.70 14.91
C PHE A 227 5.29 1.22 14.94
N LEU A 228 4.09 0.87 15.39
CA LEU A 228 3.51 -0.44 15.16
C LEU A 228 2.42 -0.33 14.10
N THR A 229 2.36 -1.28 13.18
CA THR A 229 1.20 -1.41 12.32
C THR A 229 0.07 -2.11 13.07
N TYR A 230 -1.14 -1.55 13.04
CA TYR A 230 -2.34 -2.15 13.64
C TYR A 230 -3.37 -2.43 12.57
N VAL A 231 -3.71 -3.70 12.37
CA VAL A 231 -4.81 -4.10 11.47
C VAL A 231 -6.14 -3.80 12.16
N LEU A 232 -7.00 -3.03 11.48
CA LEU A 232 -8.28 -2.53 12.01
C LEU A 232 -9.49 -3.15 11.30
N ARG A 233 -9.28 -3.83 10.16
CA ARG A 233 -10.35 -4.48 9.39
C ARG A 233 -10.47 -5.95 9.73
N GLU A 234 -11.72 -6.41 9.73
CA GLU A 234 -12.09 -7.81 9.81
C GLU A 234 -11.90 -8.53 8.46
N GLY A 235 -11.83 -9.86 8.48
CA GLY A 235 -11.84 -10.68 7.26
C GLY A 235 -10.52 -10.74 6.50
N VAL A 236 -9.42 -10.30 7.10
CA VAL A 236 -8.06 -10.30 6.51
C VAL A 236 -7.03 -11.03 7.39
N PRO A 237 -7.31 -12.29 7.82
CA PRO A 237 -6.48 -12.98 8.81
C PRO A 237 -5.01 -13.15 8.38
N ASP A 238 -4.76 -13.44 7.11
CA ASP A 238 -3.40 -13.66 6.60
C ASP A 238 -2.57 -12.36 6.66
N TYR A 239 -3.21 -11.22 6.37
CA TYR A 239 -2.59 -9.91 6.53
C TYR A 239 -2.51 -9.49 8.00
N ALA A 240 -3.42 -9.94 8.86
CA ALA A 240 -3.31 -9.72 10.30
C ALA A 240 -2.07 -10.43 10.87
N GLU A 241 -1.82 -11.69 10.49
CA GLU A 241 -0.60 -12.41 10.90
C GLU A 241 0.68 -11.73 10.38
N LEU A 242 0.63 -11.20 9.15
CA LEU A 242 1.78 -10.54 8.56
C LEU A 242 2.01 -9.13 9.14
N LEU A 243 0.96 -8.33 9.31
CA LEU A 243 1.05 -6.89 9.52
C LEU A 243 0.65 -6.45 10.94
N HIS A 244 -0.14 -7.20 11.70
CA HIS A 244 -0.58 -6.73 13.01
C HIS A 244 0.60 -6.69 13.99
N ARG A 245 0.75 -5.56 14.70
CA ARG A 245 1.82 -5.23 15.64
C ARG A 245 3.23 -5.42 15.07
N ARG A 246 3.44 -5.17 13.77
CA ARG A 246 4.79 -5.14 13.21
C ARG A 246 5.48 -3.80 13.48
N PRO A 247 6.71 -3.81 13.99
CA PRO A 247 7.48 -2.59 14.16
C PRO A 247 7.89 -2.02 12.80
N VAL A 248 7.87 -0.70 12.71
CA VAL A 248 8.19 0.08 11.51
C VAL A 248 8.95 1.31 11.94
N THR A 249 10.10 1.57 11.31
CA THR A 249 10.84 2.81 11.48
C THR A 249 10.63 3.72 10.29
N PHE A 250 9.98 4.86 10.49
CA PHE A 250 9.70 5.76 9.38
C PHE A 250 10.95 6.50 8.90
N PRO A 251 11.10 6.69 7.58
CA PRO A 251 12.17 7.54 7.06
C PRO A 251 12.04 8.97 7.56
N ARG A 252 13.16 9.57 7.97
CA ARG A 252 13.24 10.95 8.50
C ARG A 252 12.58 12.02 7.63
N ARG A 253 12.56 11.80 6.30
CA ARG A 253 11.91 12.69 5.33
C ARG A 253 10.38 12.78 5.48
N VAL A 254 9.74 11.85 6.18
CA VAL A 254 8.28 11.80 6.36
C VAL A 254 7.92 12.46 7.69
N PRO A 255 7.26 13.63 7.66
CA PRO A 255 6.74 14.27 8.88
C PRO A 255 5.67 13.44 9.61
N ALA A 256 5.61 13.60 10.93
CA ALA A 256 4.61 12.98 11.82
C ALA A 256 3.18 13.29 11.42
N GLU A 257 2.97 14.51 10.93
CA GLU A 257 1.71 15.07 10.49
C GLU A 257 1.08 14.23 9.38
N PHE A 258 1.89 13.70 8.45
CA PHE A 258 1.38 12.81 7.39
C PHE A 258 0.99 11.44 7.91
N ILE A 259 1.70 10.92 8.92
CA ILE A 259 1.36 9.64 9.55
C ILE A 259 0.07 9.79 10.36
N TYR A 260 -0.07 10.89 11.10
CA TYR A 260 -1.29 11.21 11.85
C TYR A 260 -2.49 11.45 10.92
N ALA A 261 -2.31 12.23 9.84
CA ALA A 261 -3.36 12.41 8.85
C ALA A 261 -3.75 11.09 8.15
N ARG A 262 -2.79 10.19 7.93
CA ARG A 262 -3.08 8.83 7.43
C ARG A 262 -3.86 7.99 8.43
N PHE A 263 -3.51 8.09 9.70
CA PHE A 263 -4.28 7.46 10.78
C PHE A 263 -5.73 7.95 10.77
N ALA A 264 -5.93 9.27 10.70
CA ALA A 264 -7.25 9.87 10.59
C ALA A 264 -8.03 9.41 9.35
N TYR A 265 -7.36 9.40 8.19
CA TYR A 265 -7.95 8.93 6.94
C TYR A 265 -8.41 7.46 7.01
N THR A 266 -7.64 6.59 7.67
CA THR A 266 -8.07 5.21 7.91
C THR A 266 -9.22 5.14 8.92
N VAL A 267 -9.11 5.81 10.07
CA VAL A 267 -10.12 5.74 11.15
C VAL A 267 -11.48 6.23 10.69
N ILE A 268 -11.55 7.34 9.96
CA ILE A 268 -12.83 7.88 9.45
C ILE A 268 -13.52 6.87 8.51
N SER A 269 -12.74 6.09 7.75
CA SER A 269 -13.29 5.02 6.90
C SER A 269 -13.88 3.83 7.68
N LEU A 270 -13.59 3.71 8.98
CA LEU A 270 -14.12 2.64 9.83
C LEU A 270 -15.53 2.96 10.35
N LEU A 271 -15.95 4.22 10.28
CA LEU A 271 -17.23 4.64 10.81
C LEU A 271 -18.38 3.84 10.20
N GLN A 272 -19.22 3.29 11.07
CA GLN A 272 -20.43 2.61 10.65
C GLN A 272 -21.46 3.65 10.24
N SER A 273 -21.83 3.66 8.96
CA SER A 273 -22.85 4.55 8.42
C SER A 273 -24.15 4.38 9.21
N SER A 274 -24.63 5.46 9.81
CA SER A 274 -25.83 5.47 10.65
C SER A 274 -26.55 6.80 10.50
N PRO A 275 -27.87 6.81 10.23
CA PRO A 275 -28.64 8.05 10.11
C PRO A 275 -28.88 8.74 11.47
N TYR A 276 -28.40 8.15 12.58
CA TYR A 276 -28.59 8.65 13.93
C TYR A 276 -27.47 9.57 14.40
N PHE A 277 -26.34 9.60 13.70
CA PHE A 277 -25.22 10.48 14.04
C PHE A 277 -25.43 11.85 13.42
N ASP A 278 -25.10 12.89 14.18
CA ASP A 278 -25.03 14.25 13.63
C ASP A 278 -23.67 14.41 12.95
N ASP A 279 -23.64 14.70 11.65
CA ASP A 279 -22.37 14.80 10.93
C ASP A 279 -21.76 16.21 11.01
N PHE A 280 -20.44 16.29 11.06
CA PHE A 280 -19.74 17.55 10.79
C PHE A 280 -19.94 17.99 9.33
N PRO A 281 -20.32 19.25 9.09
CA PRO A 281 -20.44 19.75 7.74
C PRO A 281 -19.05 19.93 7.12
N ILE A 282 -18.89 19.53 5.86
CA ILE A 282 -17.67 19.85 5.10
C ILE A 282 -17.58 21.38 4.96
N PRO A 283 -16.46 22.01 5.34
CA PRO A 283 -16.27 23.46 5.23
C PRO A 283 -16.45 23.96 3.79
N ASP A 284 -17.12 25.09 3.61
CA ASP A 284 -17.40 25.63 2.27
C ASP A 284 -16.15 26.03 1.50
N ALA A 285 -15.07 26.41 2.20
CA ALA A 285 -13.76 26.65 1.61
C ALA A 285 -13.20 25.41 0.90
N VAL A 286 -13.37 24.22 1.50
CA VAL A 286 -12.94 22.94 0.91
C VAL A 286 -13.78 22.63 -0.33
N LYS A 287 -15.11 22.76 -0.25
CA LYS A 287 -16.01 22.57 -1.39
C LYS A 287 -15.69 23.52 -2.56
N LEU A 288 -15.37 24.77 -2.26
CA LEU A 288 -15.03 25.79 -3.26
C LEU A 288 -13.68 25.48 -3.93
N ALA A 289 -12.68 25.07 -3.16
CA ALA A 289 -11.38 24.66 -3.68
C ALA A 289 -11.51 23.47 -4.64
N GLU A 290 -12.31 22.46 -4.30
CA GLU A 290 -12.59 21.31 -5.18
C GLU A 290 -13.28 21.72 -6.48
N LYS A 291 -14.34 22.54 -6.40
CA LYS A 291 -15.05 23.07 -7.57
C LYS A 291 -14.10 23.83 -8.51
N THR A 292 -13.22 24.65 -7.93
CA THR A 292 -12.23 25.42 -8.70
C THR A 292 -11.27 24.48 -9.43
N ARG A 293 -10.79 23.43 -8.78
CA ARG A 293 -9.88 22.44 -9.38
C ARG A 293 -10.54 21.62 -10.48
N ALA A 294 -11.78 21.16 -10.25
CA ALA A 294 -12.57 20.47 -11.27
C ALA A 294 -12.81 21.34 -12.51
N SER A 295 -13.04 22.65 -12.32
CA SER A 295 -13.20 23.59 -13.43
C SER A 295 -11.90 23.86 -14.20
N GLY A 296 -10.75 23.90 -13.51
CA GLY A 296 -9.42 24.04 -14.11
C GLY A 296 -9.00 22.82 -14.93
N GLN A 297 -9.28 21.61 -14.44
CA GLN A 297 -9.04 20.37 -15.20
C GLN A 297 -9.91 20.27 -16.46
N LYS A 298 -11.17 20.74 -16.43
CA LYS A 298 -12.04 20.77 -17.61
C LYS A 298 -11.55 21.72 -18.72
N ARG A 299 -10.85 22.81 -18.38
CA ARG A 299 -10.29 23.74 -19.38
C ARG A 299 -9.06 23.18 -20.12
N ASN A 300 -8.42 22.14 -19.60
CA ASN A 300 -7.19 21.55 -20.15
C ASN A 300 -7.39 20.23 -20.91
N MET A 301 -8.64 19.80 -21.16
CA MET A 301 -8.92 18.68 -22.07
C MET A 301 -9.08 19.19 -23.50
N PRO A 302 -8.20 18.84 -24.46
CA PRO A 302 -8.44 19.15 -25.85
C PRO A 302 -9.68 18.39 -26.33
N SER A 303 -10.69 19.11 -26.80
CA SER A 303 -11.90 18.53 -27.38
C SER A 303 -11.52 17.67 -28.59
N ARG A 304 -11.48 16.34 -28.41
CA ARG A 304 -11.36 15.38 -29.49
C ARG A 304 -12.68 15.39 -30.27
N LYS A 305 -12.82 16.33 -31.23
CA LYS A 305 -13.86 16.26 -32.26
C LYS A 305 -13.63 14.98 -33.04
N GLN A 306 -14.47 13.97 -32.81
CA GLN A 306 -14.58 12.82 -33.70
C GLN A 306 -15.04 13.33 -35.06
N LYS A 307 -14.14 13.29 -36.03
CA LYS A 307 -14.49 13.36 -37.45
C LYS A 307 -14.52 11.91 -37.93
N GLU A 308 -15.71 11.39 -38.18
CA GLU A 308 -15.89 10.14 -38.91
C GLU A 308 -15.24 10.29 -40.31
N PRO A 309 -14.40 9.34 -40.76
CA PRO A 309 -14.03 9.27 -42.16
C PRO A 309 -15.03 8.37 -42.90
N LYS A 310 -15.63 8.94 -43.96
CA LYS A 310 -16.35 8.22 -45.00
C LYS A 310 -15.42 7.22 -45.70
N LEU A 311 -15.93 6.02 -45.95
CA LEU A 311 -15.40 5.09 -46.96
C LEU A 311 -15.49 5.75 -48.34
N ASP A 312 -14.40 5.73 -49.09
CA ASP A 312 -14.44 5.60 -50.55
C ASP A 312 -13.18 4.87 -51.06
N THR A 313 -13.46 3.75 -51.71
CA THR A 313 -12.85 3.09 -52.88
C THR A 313 -11.37 3.27 -53.29
N VAL A 314 -10.82 2.10 -53.62
CA VAL A 314 -9.56 1.72 -54.27
C VAL A 314 -9.20 2.54 -55.52
N ASP A 315 -7.92 2.88 -55.67
CA ASP A 315 -7.25 2.83 -56.99
C ASP A 315 -5.74 2.52 -56.85
N GLU A 316 -5.25 1.68 -57.77
CA GLU A 316 -3.87 1.20 -57.90
C GLU A 316 -2.98 2.27 -58.56
N GLY A 317 -1.71 2.33 -58.16
CA GLY A 317 -0.74 3.20 -58.82
C GLY A 317 0.69 3.00 -58.31
N ASP A 318 1.42 2.12 -58.98
CA ASP A 318 2.86 1.92 -58.90
C ASP A 318 3.67 3.24 -58.87
N ASN A 319 4.62 3.37 -57.95
CA ASN A 319 5.95 3.87 -58.33
C ASN A 319 7.07 3.46 -57.36
N LYS A 320 8.15 2.96 -57.96
CA LYS A 320 9.40 2.52 -57.34
C LYS A 320 10.30 3.72 -57.05
N THR A 321 10.91 3.81 -55.86
CA THR A 321 12.35 4.15 -55.72
C THR A 321 12.93 3.83 -54.32
N SER A 322 13.85 2.85 -54.32
CA SER A 322 15.16 2.81 -53.63
C SER A 322 15.33 3.11 -52.12
N THR A 323 15.55 2.02 -51.38
CA THR A 323 16.67 1.71 -50.45
C THR A 323 16.94 2.57 -49.20
N SER A 324 16.70 1.95 -48.03
CA SER A 324 17.75 1.75 -47.01
C SER A 324 17.40 0.52 -46.17
N SER A 325 18.06 -0.59 -46.50
CA SER A 325 17.97 -1.90 -45.86
C SER A 325 18.50 -1.89 -44.41
N LYS A 326 17.68 -2.38 -43.46
CA LYS A 326 18.16 -2.99 -42.22
C LYS A 326 17.57 -4.40 -42.15
N SER A 327 18.43 -5.39 -42.35
CA SER A 327 18.11 -6.80 -42.46
C SER A 327 17.52 -7.36 -41.16
N THR A 328 16.29 -7.86 -41.24
CA THR A 328 15.71 -8.77 -40.24
C THR A 328 16.22 -10.18 -40.56
N GLN A 329 17.13 -10.71 -39.74
CA GLN A 329 17.58 -12.10 -39.83
C GLN A 329 16.49 -13.02 -39.27
N SER A 330 15.93 -13.90 -40.10
CA SER A 330 15.17 -15.06 -39.66
C SER A 330 16.15 -16.13 -39.18
N GLU A 331 16.22 -16.36 -37.87
CA GLU A 331 17.06 -17.42 -37.28
C GLU A 331 16.44 -18.80 -37.56
N SER A 332 17.25 -19.79 -37.97
CA SER A 332 16.80 -21.14 -38.31
C SER A 332 16.61 -22.00 -37.04
N GLU A 333 15.84 -23.08 -37.14
CA GLU A 333 15.56 -23.97 -36.00
C GLU A 333 16.83 -24.70 -35.48
N GLU A 334 17.83 -24.88 -36.34
CA GLU A 334 19.15 -25.42 -35.97
C GLU A 334 19.91 -24.49 -35.00
N ASP A 335 19.77 -23.16 -35.15
CA ASP A 335 20.42 -22.19 -34.28
C ASP A 335 19.82 -22.17 -32.87
N VAL A 336 18.51 -22.41 -32.74
CA VAL A 336 17.82 -22.45 -31.44
C VAL A 336 18.22 -23.70 -30.64
N ALA A 337 18.30 -24.86 -31.30
CA ALA A 337 18.71 -26.11 -30.67
C ALA A 337 20.16 -26.06 -30.19
N ALA A 338 21.09 -25.57 -31.03
CA ALA A 338 22.49 -25.42 -30.68
C ALA A 338 22.70 -24.45 -29.49
N ARG A 339 21.89 -23.40 -29.42
CA ARG A 339 21.94 -22.40 -28.34
C ARG A 339 21.32 -22.91 -27.04
N ASN A 340 20.34 -23.81 -27.12
CA ASN A 340 19.77 -24.50 -25.97
C ASN A 340 20.80 -25.47 -25.35
N GLU A 341 21.49 -26.26 -26.16
CA GLU A 341 22.56 -27.14 -25.69
C GLU A 341 23.72 -26.35 -25.05
N ARG A 342 24.08 -25.20 -25.63
CA ARG A 342 25.07 -24.29 -25.02
C ARG A 342 24.60 -23.74 -23.67
N TRP A 343 23.31 -23.43 -23.53
CA TRP A 343 22.74 -23.00 -22.26
C TRP A 343 22.77 -24.11 -21.22
N LYS A 344 22.36 -25.34 -21.56
CA LYS A 344 22.41 -26.50 -20.65
C LYS A 344 23.83 -26.78 -20.16
N ALA A 345 24.83 -26.71 -21.03
CA ALA A 345 26.23 -26.86 -20.65
C ALA A 345 26.71 -25.76 -19.69
N GLN A 346 26.30 -24.51 -19.94
CA GLN A 346 26.64 -23.37 -19.11
C GLN A 346 25.91 -23.42 -17.75
N PHE A 347 24.65 -23.84 -17.75
CA PHE A 347 23.82 -24.07 -16.56
C PHE A 347 24.40 -25.19 -15.68
N ALA A 348 24.83 -26.30 -16.27
CA ALA A 348 25.50 -27.39 -15.56
C ALA A 348 26.84 -26.96 -14.94
N THR A 349 27.50 -25.96 -15.53
CA THR A 349 28.73 -25.38 -14.98
C THR A 349 28.43 -24.46 -13.79
N TRP A 350 27.40 -23.62 -13.88
CA TRP A 350 27.03 -22.67 -12.84
C TRP A 350 26.30 -23.32 -11.65
N PHE A 351 25.48 -24.33 -11.94
CA PHE A 351 24.62 -24.99 -10.96
C PHE A 351 24.75 -26.52 -11.05
N PRO A 352 25.93 -27.09 -10.76
CA PRO A 352 26.23 -28.52 -10.96
C PRO A 352 25.38 -29.44 -10.08
N THR A 353 24.79 -28.94 -9.00
CA THR A 353 23.87 -29.69 -8.13
C THR A 353 22.44 -29.67 -8.68
N LEU A 354 21.99 -28.55 -9.26
CA LEU A 354 20.65 -28.42 -9.83
C LEU A 354 20.54 -29.11 -11.19
N ALA A 355 21.59 -29.05 -12.01
CA ALA A 355 21.63 -29.72 -13.32
C ALA A 355 21.63 -31.27 -13.23
N LYS A 356 21.75 -31.83 -12.03
CA LYS A 356 21.64 -33.27 -11.76
C LYS A 356 20.26 -33.68 -11.25
N LEU A 357 19.38 -32.72 -10.97
CA LEU A 357 18.01 -33.00 -10.56
C LEU A 357 17.19 -33.32 -11.81
N GLU A 358 16.28 -34.29 -11.67
CA GLU A 358 15.35 -34.66 -12.73
C GLU A 358 14.35 -33.51 -12.96
N GLU A 359 14.08 -33.17 -14.21
CA GLU A 359 13.05 -32.18 -14.54
C GLU A 359 11.69 -32.70 -14.05
N VAL A 360 11.13 -32.02 -13.06
CA VAL A 360 9.82 -32.33 -12.49
C VAL A 360 8.82 -31.26 -12.90
N GLU A 361 7.63 -31.71 -13.32
CA GLU A 361 6.52 -30.85 -13.77
C GLU A 361 6.06 -29.85 -12.69
N HIS A 362 6.32 -30.17 -11.42
CA HIS A 362 6.01 -29.34 -10.26
C HIS A 362 7.25 -29.24 -9.34
N PRO A 363 8.13 -28.24 -9.56
CA PRO A 363 9.28 -28.05 -8.70
C PRO A 363 8.83 -27.62 -7.29
N PRO A 364 9.48 -28.11 -6.22
CA PRO A 364 9.16 -27.67 -4.86
C PRO A 364 9.43 -26.17 -4.72
N GLU A 365 8.50 -25.44 -4.08
CA GLU A 365 8.64 -24.01 -3.81
C GLU A 365 9.90 -23.74 -2.98
N THR A 366 10.96 -23.28 -3.65
CA THR A 366 12.17 -22.81 -3.01
C THR A 366 12.04 -21.32 -2.75
N SER A 367 11.61 -20.98 -1.55
CA SER A 367 11.40 -19.60 -1.09
C SER A 367 12.72 -18.88 -0.82
N TRP A 368 13.53 -18.60 -1.86
CA TRP A 368 14.50 -17.48 -1.90
C TRP A 368 15.22 -17.36 -3.26
N VAL A 369 14.49 -17.31 -4.37
CA VAL A 369 15.10 -16.91 -5.64
C VAL A 369 14.23 -15.84 -6.29
N GLY A 370 14.71 -14.58 -6.28
CA GLY A 370 13.99 -13.46 -6.90
C GLY A 370 13.82 -13.61 -8.43
N LEU A 371 14.63 -14.45 -9.06
CA LEU A 371 14.45 -14.96 -10.42
C LEU A 371 14.84 -16.44 -10.43
N HIS A 372 14.02 -17.30 -11.02
CA HIS A 372 14.38 -18.71 -11.18
C HIS A 372 15.65 -18.83 -12.05
N PRO A 373 16.58 -19.75 -11.77
CA PRO A 373 17.79 -19.92 -12.59
C PRO A 373 17.50 -20.18 -14.09
N GLU A 374 16.33 -20.74 -14.40
CA GLU A 374 15.83 -20.94 -15.76
C GLU A 374 15.12 -19.72 -16.36
N THR A 375 14.90 -18.64 -15.62
CA THR A 375 14.19 -17.45 -16.13
C THR A 375 14.82 -16.90 -17.43
N PRO A 376 16.17 -16.81 -17.57
CA PRO A 376 16.76 -16.38 -18.84
C PRO A 376 16.45 -17.33 -20.01
N HIS A 377 16.28 -18.62 -19.75
CA HIS A 377 15.93 -19.62 -20.76
C HIS A 377 14.44 -19.59 -21.09
N ALA A 378 13.57 -19.48 -20.09
CA ALA A 378 12.13 -19.32 -20.27
C ALA A 378 11.79 -18.06 -21.08
N LEU A 379 12.46 -16.93 -20.82
CA LEU A 379 12.29 -15.69 -21.60
C LEU A 379 12.71 -15.87 -23.07
N ARG A 380 13.77 -16.64 -23.34
CA ARG A 380 14.18 -16.95 -24.73
C ARG A 380 13.18 -17.84 -25.45
N LEU A 381 12.66 -18.87 -24.77
CA LEU A 381 11.62 -19.73 -25.33
C LEU A 381 10.34 -18.94 -25.62
N MET A 382 9.94 -18.05 -24.69
CA MET A 382 8.80 -17.17 -24.85
C MET A 382 8.96 -16.24 -26.06
N TRP A 383 10.13 -15.62 -26.23
CA TRP A 383 10.44 -14.82 -27.42
C TRP A 383 10.33 -15.64 -28.71
N GLY A 384 10.98 -16.81 -28.76
CA GLY A 384 10.93 -17.69 -29.93
C GLY A 384 9.51 -18.12 -30.27
N TYR A 385 8.68 -18.38 -29.24
CA TYR A 385 7.27 -18.70 -29.42
C TYR A 385 6.46 -17.51 -29.97
N ILE A 386 6.68 -16.30 -29.45
CA ILE A 386 6.01 -15.06 -29.91
C ILE A 386 6.37 -14.74 -31.36
N GLN A 387 7.62 -14.94 -31.77
CA GLN A 387 8.03 -14.77 -33.17
C GLN A 387 7.32 -15.75 -34.11
N LYS A 388 7.20 -17.01 -33.68
CA LYS A 388 6.51 -18.06 -34.46
C LYS A 388 4.98 -17.91 -34.44
N ASN A 389 4.43 -17.19 -33.47
CA ASN A 389 2.99 -17.00 -33.29
C ASN A 389 2.62 -15.52 -33.12
N PRO A 390 2.70 -14.70 -34.19
CA PRO A 390 2.43 -13.25 -34.11
C PRO A 390 1.03 -12.91 -33.59
N LEU A 391 0.06 -13.81 -33.83
CA LEU A 391 -1.33 -13.68 -33.36
C LEU A 391 -1.44 -13.59 -31.82
N VAL A 392 -0.44 -14.09 -31.07
CA VAL A 392 -0.44 -14.09 -29.59
C VAL A 392 -0.31 -12.68 -29.01
N TRP A 393 0.22 -11.72 -29.78
CA TRP A 393 0.39 -10.34 -29.31
C TRP A 393 -0.36 -9.30 -30.17
N GLN A 394 -0.96 -9.71 -31.28
CA GLN A 394 -1.81 -8.86 -32.11
C GLN A 394 -3.21 -8.75 -31.48
N THR A 395 -3.64 -7.51 -31.23
CA THR A 395 -5.00 -7.20 -30.79
C THR A 395 -5.80 -6.64 -31.97
N SER A 396 -7.12 -6.48 -31.82
CA SER A 396 -7.96 -5.80 -32.82
C SER A 396 -7.54 -4.34 -33.12
N THR A 397 -6.61 -3.80 -32.34
CA THR A 397 -6.06 -2.44 -32.49
C THR A 397 -4.61 -2.41 -32.97
N THR A 398 -3.97 -3.56 -33.17
CA THR A 398 -2.57 -3.64 -33.60
C THR A 398 -2.49 -3.53 -35.13
N PRO A 399 -1.75 -2.55 -35.69
CA PRO A 399 -1.56 -2.43 -37.14
C PRO A 399 -0.95 -3.71 -37.75
N ALA A 400 -1.36 -4.07 -38.97
CA ALA A 400 -0.97 -5.33 -39.61
C ALA A 400 0.55 -5.43 -39.88
N ASP A 401 1.25 -4.31 -39.91
CA ASP A 401 2.69 -4.16 -40.14
C ASP A 401 3.49 -3.88 -38.85
N ALA A 402 2.84 -3.86 -37.69
CA ALA A 402 3.52 -3.62 -36.43
C ALA A 402 4.49 -4.77 -36.09
N THR A 403 5.71 -4.43 -35.69
CA THR A 403 6.70 -5.36 -35.14
C THR A 403 6.86 -5.11 -33.64
N ARG A 404 6.68 -6.14 -32.82
CA ARG A 404 6.90 -6.07 -31.37
C ARG A 404 8.40 -5.98 -31.05
N PRO A 405 8.83 -5.10 -30.12
CA PRO A 405 10.19 -5.07 -29.61
C PRO A 405 10.62 -6.39 -28.94
N ASP A 406 11.90 -6.73 -29.04
CA ASP A 406 12.52 -7.91 -28.39
C ASP A 406 12.89 -7.61 -26.93
N ASP A 407 11.90 -7.24 -26.12
CA ASP A 407 12.11 -6.91 -24.71
C ASP A 407 12.54 -8.17 -23.93
N GLU A 408 11.95 -9.33 -24.25
CA GLU A 408 12.27 -10.62 -23.65
C GLU A 408 13.68 -11.13 -23.97
N GLY A 409 14.13 -11.05 -25.22
CA GLY A 409 15.47 -11.46 -25.63
C GLY A 409 16.55 -10.51 -25.12
N TYR A 410 16.25 -9.21 -25.02
CA TYR A 410 17.10 -8.23 -24.34
C TYR A 410 17.29 -8.56 -22.85
N LEU A 411 16.20 -8.83 -22.14
CA LEU A 411 16.21 -9.22 -20.72
C LEU A 411 16.94 -10.55 -20.50
N ALA A 412 16.68 -11.55 -21.35
CA ALA A 412 17.37 -12.83 -21.27
C ALA A 412 18.89 -12.67 -21.46
N LYS A 413 19.33 -11.78 -22.37
CA LYS A 413 20.76 -11.50 -22.60
C LYS A 413 21.39 -10.77 -21.42
N MET A 414 20.65 -9.88 -20.76
CA MET A 414 21.09 -9.15 -19.57
C MET A 414 21.28 -10.09 -18.38
N LEU A 415 20.35 -11.02 -18.17
CA LEU A 415 20.35 -11.96 -17.04
C LEU A 415 21.30 -13.16 -17.22
N SER A 416 21.92 -13.31 -18.40
CA SER A 416 22.85 -14.40 -18.72
C SER A 416 24.33 -13.97 -18.72
N ARG A 417 24.63 -12.74 -18.30
CA ARG A 417 25.98 -12.22 -18.08
C ARG A 417 26.33 -12.35 -16.61
#